data_AF-A0A073J2N3-F1
#
_entry.id   AF-A0A073J2N3-F1
#
_cell.length_a   1.000
_cell.length_b   1.000
_cell.length_c   1.000
_cell.angle_alpha   90.00
_cell.angle_beta   90.00
_cell.angle_gamma   90.00
#
_symmetry.space_group_name_H-M   'P 1'
#
loop_
_entity.id
_entity.type
_entity.pdbx_description
1 polymer ?
#
loop_
_entity_poly.entity_id
_entity_poly.type
_entity_poly.pdbx_seq_one_letter_code
_entity_poly.pdbx_strand_id
1 'polypeptide(L)' 'MKKEFIPGKDYNRNEIIEFIIQQGWIIESKGKTGHLVCRKEGERPFDLPTNPKKGTKNKIYKLIGLK' A
#
# COMPACT_ATOMS: atom_id res chain seq x y z
N MET A 1 -12.51 -11.06 -5.83
CA MET A 1 -11.40 -11.97 -6.20
C MET A 1 -10.16 -11.52 -5.45
N LYS A 2 -9.41 -12.45 -4.82
CA LYS A 2 -8.09 -12.12 -4.28
C LYS A 2 -7.14 -11.94 -5.47
N LYS A 3 -6.42 -10.82 -5.53
CA LYS A 3 -5.37 -10.61 -6.53
C LYS A 3 -4.09 -11.25 -6.04
N GLU A 4 -3.42 -11.97 -6.92
CA GLU A 4 -2.10 -12.54 -6.62
C GLU A 4 -1.01 -11.47 -6.86
N PHE A 5 -0.07 -11.39 -5.93
CA PHE A 5 1.09 -10.52 -6.05
C PHE A 5 2.19 -11.21 -6.87
N ILE A 6 2.68 -10.52 -7.90
CA ILE A 6 3.74 -10.96 -8.81
C ILE A 6 4.94 -10.01 -8.59
N PRO A 7 6.06 -10.51 -8.04
CA PRO A 7 7.25 -9.70 -7.85
C PRO A 7 7.74 -9.06 -9.15
N GLY A 8 8.10 -7.77 -9.08
CA GLY A 8 8.64 -7.03 -10.23
C GLY A 8 7.61 -6.41 -11.18
N LYS A 9 6.33 -6.79 -11.09
CA LYS A 9 5.24 -6.13 -11.83
C LYS A 9 5.03 -4.70 -11.33
N ASP A 10 4.87 -3.75 -12.25
CA ASP A 10 4.56 -2.36 -11.90
C ASP A 10 3.05 -2.17 -11.73
N TYR A 11 2.58 -2.37 -10.50
CA TYR A 11 1.18 -2.17 -10.15
C TYR A 11 0.81 -0.69 -10.02
N ASN A 12 -0.41 -0.34 -10.44
CA ASN A 12 -0.93 1.00 -10.24
C ASN A 12 -1.37 1.23 -8.77
N ARG A 13 -1.71 2.47 -8.41
CA ARG A 13 -2.08 2.82 -7.03
C ARG A 13 -3.29 2.04 -6.51
N ASN A 14 -4.30 1.80 -7.34
CA ASN A 14 -5.50 1.07 -6.93
C ASN A 14 -5.18 -0.40 -6.64
N GLU A 15 -4.32 -1.02 -7.43
CA GLU A 15 -3.84 -2.39 -7.18
C GLU A 15 -3.04 -2.47 -5.87
N ILE A 16 -2.20 -1.47 -5.58
CA ILE A 16 -1.49 -1.37 -4.30
C ILE A 16 -2.47 -1.28 -3.13
N ILE A 17 -3.53 -0.47 -3.26
CA ILE A 17 -4.59 -0.36 -2.25
C ILE A 17 -5.27 -1.71 -2.00
N GLU A 18 -5.60 -2.45 -3.05
CA GLU A 18 -6.19 -3.79 -2.92
C GLU A 18 -5.26 -4.73 -2.14
N PHE A 19 -3.96 -4.71 -2.43
CA PHE A 19 -2.99 -5.51 -1.68
C PHE A 19 -2.89 -5.10 -0.21
N ILE A 20 -2.83 -3.79 0.09
CA ILE A 20 -2.79 -3.27 1.46
C ILE A 20 -4.00 -3.78 2.26
N ILE A 21 -5.21 -3.67 1.70
CA ILE A 21 -6.45 -4.14 2.32
C ILE A 21 -6.43 -5.67 2.50
N GLN A 22 -5.97 -6.43 1.50
CA GLN A 22 -5.85 -7.89 1.60
C GLN A 22 -4.87 -8.35 2.69
N GLN A 23 -3.85 -7.54 3.01
CA GLN A 23 -2.92 -7.80 4.11
C GLN A 23 -3.45 -7.33 5.48
N GLY A 24 -4.72 -6.90 5.55
CA GLY A 24 -5.40 -6.52 6.78
C GLY A 24 -5.07 -5.11 7.27
N TRP A 25 -4.59 -4.24 6.39
CA TRP A 25 -4.37 -2.83 6.71
C TRP A 25 -5.62 -2.00 6.42
N ILE A 26 -5.89 -1.04 7.29
CA ILE A 26 -6.94 -0.04 7.15
C ILE A 26 -6.34 1.20 6.48
N ILE A 27 -7.08 1.78 5.54
CA ILE A 27 -6.65 2.96 4.79
C ILE A 27 -7.54 4.14 5.16
N GLU A 28 -6.91 5.23 5.60
CA GLU A 28 -7.56 6.47 5.99
C GLU A 28 -7.08 7.63 5.12
N SER A 29 -7.95 8.61 4.87
CA SER A 29 -7.58 9.80 4.08
C SER A 29 -6.89 10.85 4.93
N LYS A 30 -5.72 11.34 4.48
CA LYS A 30 -4.97 12.43 5.14
C LYS A 30 -5.35 13.78 4.52
N GLY A 31 -6.62 14.17 4.63
CA GLY A 31 -7.08 15.51 4.26
C GLY A 31 -6.82 15.92 2.79
N LYS A 32 -6.59 17.23 2.56
CA LYS A 32 -6.67 17.88 1.22
C LYS A 32 -5.60 17.45 0.20
N THR A 33 -4.52 16.77 0.59
CA THR A 33 -3.39 16.43 -0.31
C THR A 33 -3.54 15.07 -1.02
N GLY A 34 -4.63 14.33 -0.77
CA GLY A 34 -4.90 13.05 -1.44
C GLY A 34 -3.97 11.90 -1.02
N HIS A 35 -3.09 12.13 -0.04
CA HIS A 35 -2.28 11.10 0.59
C HIS A 35 -3.16 10.22 1.48
N LEU A 36 -2.88 8.93 1.48
CA LEU A 36 -3.57 7.96 2.32
C LEU A 36 -2.64 7.52 3.45
N VAL A 37 -3.18 7.30 4.64
CA VAL A 37 -2.46 6.72 5.78
C VAL A 37 -2.94 5.28 5.93
N CYS A 38 -1.99 4.35 5.97
CA CYS A 38 -2.26 2.93 6.17
C CYS A 38 -1.91 2.57 7.61
N ARG A 39 -2.86 1.95 8.31
CA ARG A 39 -2.72 1.54 9.72
C ARG A 39 -3.10 0.08 9.89
N LYS A 40 -2.39 -0.61 10.78
CA LYS A 40 -2.71 -1.98 11.21
C LYS A 40 -2.33 -2.08 12.68
N GLU A 41 -3.16 -2.74 13.48
CA GLU A 41 -2.91 -2.89 14.90
C GLU A 41 -1.58 -3.62 15.14
N GLY A 42 -0.75 -3.11 16.06
CA GLY A 42 0.58 -3.64 16.34
C GLY A 42 1.67 -3.27 15.34
N GLU A 43 1.34 -2.60 14.23
CA GLU A 43 2.29 -2.20 13.19
C GLU A 43 2.47 -0.67 13.13
N ARG A 44 3.64 -0.22 12.69
CA ARG A 44 3.89 1.22 12.50
C ARG A 44 3.11 1.74 11.28
N PRO A 45 2.30 2.81 11.42
CA PRO A 45 1.56 3.36 10.29
C PRO A 45 2.51 3.96 9.24
N PHE A 46 2.08 3.91 7.98
CA PHE A 46 2.84 4.48 6.85
C PHE A 46 1.93 5.25 5.88
N ASP A 47 2.50 6.17 5.12
CA ASP A 47 1.77 6.93 4.10
C ASP A 47 1.85 6.23 2.73
N LEU A 48 0.72 6.20 2.00
CA LEU A 48 0.62 5.86 0.58
C LEU A 48 0.45 7.16 -0.24
N PRO A 49 1.50 7.60 -0.96
CA PRO A 49 1.44 8.79 -1.81
C PRO A 49 0.43 8.66 -2.95
N THR A 50 0.05 9.81 -3.52
CA THR A 50 -0.83 9.85 -4.72
C THR A 50 -0.15 9.26 -5.95
N ASN A 51 1.17 9.47 -6.10
CA ASN A 51 1.96 8.91 -7.21
C ASN A 51 3.29 8.32 -6.70
N PRO A 52 3.29 7.11 -6.12
CA PRO A 52 4.49 6.51 -5.58
C PRO A 52 5.44 6.04 -6.68
N LYS A 53 6.72 6.43 -6.60
CA LYS A 53 7.78 5.91 -7.47
C LYS A 53 8.03 4.42 -7.21
N LYS A 54 8.62 3.70 -8.17
CA LYS A 54 8.94 2.25 -8.06
C LYS A 54 9.64 1.87 -6.74
N GLY A 55 10.62 2.66 -6.30
CA GLY A 55 11.30 2.43 -5.02
C GLY A 55 10.39 2.55 -3.80
N THR A 56 9.43 3.48 -3.83
CA THR A 56 8.41 3.63 -2.77
C THR A 56 7.43 2.46 -2.80
N LYS A 57 6.96 2.05 -3.98
CA LYS A 57 6.08 0.86 -4.12
C LYS A 57 6.73 -0.39 -3.52
N ASN A 58 8.00 -0.63 -3.83
CA ASN A 58 8.76 -1.76 -3.28
C ASN A 58 8.90 -1.71 -1.76
N LYS A 59 9.05 -0.52 -1.16
CA LYS A 59 9.06 -0.37 0.29
C LYS A 59 7.69 -0.71 0.90
N ILE A 60 6.60 -0.26 0.28
CA ILE A 60 5.23 -0.54 0.72
C ILE A 60 4.96 -2.06 0.68
N TYR A 61 5.32 -2.75 -0.40
CA TYR A 61 5.15 -4.21 -0.48
C TYR A 61 5.85 -4.93 0.67
N LYS A 62 7.10 -4.56 0.97
CA LYS A 62 7.84 -5.12 2.11
C LYS A 62 7.16 -4.83 3.45
N LEU A 63 6.62 -3.63 3.65
CA LEU A 63 5.91 -3.25 4.88
C LEU A 63 4.64 -4.07 5.08
N ILE A 64 3.91 -4.37 4.00
CA ILE A 64 2.69 -5.16 4.08
C ILE A 64 2.93 -6.68 4.00
N GLY A 65 4.20 -7.12 3.99
CA GLY A 65 4.56 -8.54 4.00
C GLY A 65 4.65 -9.22 2.63
N LEU A 66 4.57 -8.46 1.54
CA LEU A 66 4.76 -8.96 0.17
C LEU A 66 6.24 -8.86 -0.22
N LYS A 67 6.80 -9.94 -0.76
CA LYS A 67 8.21 -10.05 -1.17
C LYS A 67 8.31 -10.47 -2.63
#